data_AF-A0A8S2SDE1-F1
#
_entry.id   AF-A0A8S2SDE1-F1
#
_cell.length_a   1.000
_cell.length_b   1.000
_cell.length_c   1.000
_cell.angle_alpha   90.00
_cell.angle_beta   90.00
_cell.angle_gamma   90.00
#
_symmetry.space_group_name_H-M   'P 1'
#
loop_
_entity.id
_entity.type
_entity.pdbx_description
1 polymer ?
#
loop_
_entity_poly.entity_id
_entity_poly.type
_entity_poly.pdbx_seq_one_letter_code
_entity_poly.pdbx_strand_id
1 'polypeptide(L)'
;NTIFLLENAVGIPEMSNQVLKVFENIIKNGQAVGEKILHIIADNLYLSKDDRLRDESFRLLHMINDNQDISDEIFDILEFERALTSSLSYDNSTISYLYVKMKEGQRLTPDGFKALSKIIDNQSILNEEILPVLVTISNSKRVIPDYLIEKLVVRFNPKRVHSQLIKILENELLLKLEQALENKLISDQ
;
A
#
# COMPACT_ATOMS: atom_id res chain seq x y z
N ASN A 1 12.84 -26.33 17.34
CA ASN A 1 14.02 -25.69 16.72
C ASN A 1 13.90 -25.63 15.19
N THR A 2 12.68 -25.47 14.65
CA THR A 2 12.40 -25.45 13.19
C THR A 2 12.21 -24.02 12.68
N ILE A 3 11.62 -23.15 13.52
CA ILE A 3 11.42 -21.72 13.24
C ILE A 3 12.76 -21.01 13.07
N PHE A 4 13.69 -21.20 14.00
CA PHE A 4 15.04 -20.61 13.92
C PHE A 4 15.82 -21.08 12.67
N LEU A 5 15.64 -22.33 12.23
CA LEU A 5 16.26 -22.84 11.01
C LEU A 5 15.62 -22.25 9.74
N LEU A 6 14.30 -22.03 9.75
CA LEU A 6 13.59 -21.34 8.67
C LEU A 6 13.96 -19.85 8.61
N GLU A 7 14.02 -19.15 9.74
CA GLU A 7 14.40 -17.74 9.85
C GLU A 7 15.81 -17.45 9.30
N ASN A 8 16.73 -18.41 9.45
CA ASN A 8 18.08 -18.34 8.91
C ASN A 8 18.15 -18.78 7.43
N ALA A 9 17.25 -19.64 6.97
CA ALA A 9 17.19 -20.08 5.57
C ALA A 9 16.50 -19.04 4.67
N VAL A 10 15.63 -18.20 5.22
CA VAL A 10 14.95 -17.13 4.46
C VAL A 10 15.84 -15.88 4.46
N GLY A 11 16.69 -15.82 3.46
CA GLY A 11 17.44 -14.63 3.05
C GLY A 11 16.99 -14.09 1.69
N ILE A 12 15.76 -14.37 1.26
CA ILE A 12 15.26 -14.03 -0.08
C ILE A 12 14.21 -12.91 0.04
N PRO A 13 14.37 -11.79 -0.69
CA PRO A 13 13.46 -10.64 -0.65
C PRO A 13 12.01 -10.94 -1.05
N GLU A 14 11.73 -12.11 -1.63
CA GLU A 14 10.38 -12.59 -1.92
C GLU A 14 10.26 -14.03 -1.39
N MET A 15 9.43 -14.22 -0.36
CA MET A 15 9.07 -15.56 0.09
C MET A 15 8.24 -16.24 -0.99
N SER A 16 8.57 -17.47 -1.34
CA SER A 16 7.66 -18.24 -2.20
C SER A 16 6.36 -18.57 -1.46
N ASN A 17 5.27 -18.74 -2.21
CA ASN A 17 3.98 -19.20 -1.68
C ASN A 17 4.08 -20.49 -0.85
N GLN A 18 5.07 -21.34 -1.11
CA GLN A 18 5.29 -22.56 -0.32
C GLN A 18 5.77 -22.24 1.09
N VAL A 19 6.60 -21.21 1.25
CA VAL A 19 7.11 -20.81 2.57
C VAL A 19 6.02 -20.13 3.39
N LEU A 20 5.18 -19.29 2.77
CA LEU A 20 4.01 -18.72 3.44
C LEU A 20 3.06 -19.81 3.98
N LYS A 21 2.83 -20.89 3.22
CA LYS A 21 2.05 -22.05 3.69
C LYS A 21 2.67 -22.77 4.88
N VAL A 22 4.00 -22.84 4.94
CA VAL A 22 4.68 -23.42 6.11
C VAL A 22 4.41 -22.55 7.34
N PHE A 23 4.54 -21.23 7.23
CA PHE A 23 4.20 -20.33 8.33
C PHE A 23 2.73 -20.37 8.71
N GLU A 24 1.83 -20.44 7.73
CA GLU A 24 0.41 -20.61 8.01
C GLU A 24 0.15 -21.81 8.93
N ASN A 25 0.75 -22.95 8.63
CA ASN A 25 0.61 -24.16 9.44
C ASN A 25 1.22 -23.99 10.84
N ILE A 26 2.36 -23.31 10.95
CA ILE A 26 2.99 -22.98 12.24
C ILE A 26 2.05 -22.12 13.09
N ILE A 27 1.52 -21.04 12.53
CA ILE A 27 0.61 -20.09 13.20
C ILE A 27 -0.70 -20.78 13.59
N LYS A 28 -1.30 -21.60 12.71
CA LYS A 28 -2.52 -22.37 13.02
C LYS A 28 -2.34 -23.35 14.19
N ASN A 29 -1.11 -23.81 14.42
CA ASN A 29 -0.77 -24.67 15.55
C ASN A 29 -0.46 -23.86 16.83
N GLY A 30 -0.74 -22.56 16.85
CA GLY A 30 -0.54 -21.66 17.98
C GLY A 30 0.93 -21.28 18.22
N GLN A 31 1.81 -21.51 17.24
CA GLN A 31 3.21 -21.14 17.37
C GLN A 31 3.44 -19.71 16.90
N ALA A 32 4.13 -18.94 17.75
CA ALA A 32 4.57 -17.60 17.43
C ALA A 32 5.66 -17.59 16.34
N VAL A 33 5.68 -16.53 15.54
CA VAL A 33 6.72 -16.26 14.54
C VAL A 33 7.55 -15.05 14.97
N GLY A 34 8.86 -15.07 14.69
CA GLY A 34 9.74 -13.98 15.08
C GLY A 34 9.50 -12.69 14.29
N GLU A 35 9.89 -11.55 14.88
CA GLU A 35 9.70 -10.20 14.32
C GLU A 35 10.25 -10.06 12.89
N LYS A 36 11.40 -10.69 12.60
CA LYS A 36 11.99 -10.69 11.26
C LYS A 36 11.01 -11.26 10.22
N ILE A 37 10.26 -12.30 10.57
CA ILE A 37 9.27 -12.90 9.68
C ILE A 37 8.07 -11.97 9.50
N LEU A 38 7.65 -11.28 10.55
CA LEU A 38 6.57 -10.29 10.45
C LEU A 38 6.91 -9.19 9.45
N HIS A 39 8.12 -8.62 9.55
CA HIS A 39 8.57 -7.61 8.58
C HIS A 39 8.65 -8.16 7.16
N ILE A 40 9.15 -9.39 6.95
CA ILE A 40 9.17 -10.00 5.61
C ILE A 40 7.75 -10.15 5.05
N ILE A 41 6.80 -10.61 5.86
CA ILE A 41 5.40 -10.76 5.44
C ILE A 41 4.78 -9.39 5.12
N ALA A 42 5.07 -8.36 5.94
CA ALA A 42 4.62 -6.98 5.72
C ALA A 42 5.25 -6.36 4.47
N ASP A 43 6.55 -6.58 4.24
CA ASP A 43 7.28 -6.09 3.07
C ASP A 43 6.70 -6.65 1.77
N ASN A 44 6.26 -7.91 1.75
CA ASN A 44 5.60 -8.49 0.59
C ASN A 44 4.38 -7.66 0.16
N LEU A 45 3.65 -7.03 1.08
CA LEU A 45 2.51 -6.18 0.75
C LEU A 45 2.91 -4.99 -0.13
N TYR A 46 4.13 -4.46 0.06
CA TYR A 46 4.62 -3.31 -0.68
C TYR A 46 5.44 -3.68 -1.90
N LEU A 47 6.26 -4.73 -1.78
CA LEU A 47 7.32 -5.04 -2.72
C LEU A 47 6.95 -6.14 -3.72
N SER A 48 6.04 -7.04 -3.36
CA SER A 48 5.72 -8.18 -4.23
C SER A 48 4.91 -7.76 -5.45
N LYS A 49 5.34 -8.23 -6.62
CA LYS A 49 4.60 -8.09 -7.87
C LYS A 49 3.49 -9.14 -8.03
N ASP A 50 3.51 -10.22 -7.25
CA ASP A 50 2.49 -11.26 -7.30
C ASP A 50 1.30 -10.89 -6.40
N ASP A 51 0.17 -10.57 -7.03
CA ASP A 51 -1.09 -10.26 -6.34
C ASP A 51 -1.48 -11.36 -5.34
N ARG A 52 -1.26 -12.64 -5.68
CA ARG A 52 -1.58 -13.76 -4.77
C ARG A 52 -0.68 -13.78 -3.54
N LEU A 53 0.59 -13.43 -3.70
CA LEU A 53 1.53 -13.38 -2.58
C LEU A 53 1.15 -12.27 -1.62
N ARG A 54 0.71 -11.11 -2.14
CA ARG A 54 0.24 -9.99 -1.31
C ARG A 54 -1.03 -10.35 -0.54
N ASP A 55 -2.02 -10.93 -1.22
CA ASP A 55 -3.26 -11.39 -0.59
C ASP A 55 -2.99 -12.40 0.53
N GLU A 56 -2.09 -13.35 0.28
CA GLU A 56 -1.72 -14.37 1.26
C GLU A 56 -0.93 -13.79 2.43
N SER A 57 0.01 -12.87 2.17
CA SER A 57 0.72 -12.12 3.21
C SER A 57 -0.25 -11.33 4.11
N PHE A 58 -1.22 -10.64 3.51
CA PHE A 58 -2.21 -9.88 4.25
C PHE A 58 -3.06 -10.78 5.15
N ARG A 59 -3.51 -11.91 4.61
CA ARG A 59 -4.25 -12.93 5.37
C ARG A 59 -3.42 -13.51 6.52
N LEU A 60 -2.13 -13.75 6.30
CA LEU A 60 -1.23 -14.25 7.34
C LEU A 60 -1.05 -13.25 8.47
N LEU A 61 -0.86 -11.96 8.17
CA LEU A 61 -0.76 -10.92 9.21
C LEU A 61 -2.03 -10.85 10.07
N HIS A 62 -3.21 -10.99 9.46
CA HIS A 62 -4.46 -11.14 10.20
C HIS A 62 -4.42 -12.31 11.18
N MET A 63 -4.05 -13.50 10.71
CA MET A 63 -3.95 -14.68 11.56
C MET A 63 -2.92 -14.52 12.67
N ILE A 64 -1.79 -13.90 12.37
CA ILE A 64 -0.72 -13.64 13.35
C ILE A 64 -1.25 -12.73 14.46
N ASN A 65 -1.89 -11.61 14.10
CA ASN A 65 -2.47 -10.68 15.07
C ASN A 65 -3.49 -11.35 16.00
N ASP A 66 -4.21 -12.37 15.52
CA ASP A 66 -5.17 -13.11 16.33
C ASP A 66 -4.52 -14.16 17.26
N ASN A 67 -3.27 -14.57 16.97
CA ASN A 67 -2.58 -15.66 17.67
C ASN A 67 -1.37 -15.21 18.52
N GLN A 68 -0.82 -14.03 18.27
CA GLN A 68 0.31 -13.47 19.03
C GLN A 68 0.25 -11.95 19.11
N ASP A 69 0.90 -11.39 20.12
CA ASP A 69 1.17 -9.96 20.17
C ASP A 69 2.13 -9.57 19.02
N ILE A 70 1.84 -8.43 18.39
CA ILE A 70 2.66 -7.85 17.33
C ILE A 70 3.09 -6.44 17.73
N SER A 71 4.16 -5.94 17.12
CA SER A 71 4.61 -4.57 17.33
C SER A 71 3.60 -3.56 16.79
N ASP A 72 3.59 -2.35 17.36
CA ASP A 72 2.72 -1.24 16.93
C ASP A 72 2.90 -0.92 15.44
N GLU A 73 4.12 -1.06 14.91
CA GLU A 73 4.42 -0.84 13.49
C GLU A 73 3.70 -1.86 12.59
N ILE A 74 3.78 -3.16 12.91
CA ILE A 74 3.13 -4.21 12.14
C ILE A 74 1.61 -4.10 12.26
N PHE A 75 1.12 -3.73 13.45
CA PHE A 75 -0.30 -3.46 13.69
C PHE A 75 -0.80 -2.29 12.83
N ASP A 76 -0.07 -1.17 12.80
CA ASP A 76 -0.43 0.00 12.00
C ASP A 76 -0.46 -0.31 10.50
N ILE A 77 0.49 -1.11 9.99
CA ILE A 77 0.48 -1.59 8.60
C ILE A 77 -0.78 -2.41 8.32
N LEU A 78 -1.11 -3.36 9.21
CA LEU A 78 -2.27 -4.23 9.07
C LEU A 78 -3.58 -3.43 9.10
N GLU A 79 -3.76 -2.51 10.05
CA GLU A 79 -4.96 -1.68 10.17
C GLU A 79 -5.10 -0.71 9.00
N PHE A 80 -4.00 -0.14 8.51
CA PHE A 80 -4.03 0.71 7.32
C PHE A 80 -4.51 -0.05 6.08
N GLU A 81 -3.99 -1.26 5.86
CA GLU A 81 -4.42 -2.11 4.74
C GLU A 81 -5.86 -2.64 4.92
N ARG A 82 -6.30 -2.92 6.15
CA ARG A 82 -7.71 -3.24 6.45
C ARG A 82 -8.63 -2.08 6.08
N ALA A 83 -8.29 -0.85 6.46
CA ALA A 83 -9.07 0.33 6.13
C ALA A 83 -9.19 0.55 4.61
N LEU A 84 -8.13 0.24 3.86
CA LEU A 84 -8.13 0.32 2.40
C LEU A 84 -8.96 -0.79 1.74
N THR A 85 -8.90 -2.01 2.25
CA THR A 85 -9.52 -3.19 1.60
C THR A 85 -10.93 -3.51 2.10
N SER A 86 -11.35 -2.89 3.21
CA SER A 86 -12.71 -2.95 3.75
C SER A 86 -13.74 -2.55 2.68
N SER A 87 -14.55 -3.52 2.25
CA SER A 87 -15.58 -3.35 1.22
C SER A 87 -16.86 -2.62 1.70
N LEU A 88 -16.95 -2.35 3.00
CA LEU A 88 -18.14 -1.77 3.65
C LEU A 88 -18.04 -0.24 3.63
N SER A 89 -18.31 0.36 2.46
CA SER A 89 -18.45 1.81 2.22
C SER A 89 -17.33 2.68 2.81
N TYR A 90 -16.49 3.25 1.94
CA TYR A 90 -15.56 4.30 2.32
C TYR A 90 -16.31 5.55 2.78
N ASP A 91 -16.58 5.58 4.08
CA ASP A 91 -17.15 6.73 4.75
C ASP A 91 -16.05 7.79 4.99
N ASN A 92 -16.48 8.98 5.38
CA ASN A 92 -15.55 10.08 5.62
C ASN A 92 -14.58 9.78 6.78
N SER A 93 -14.97 8.88 7.71
CA SER A 93 -14.11 8.48 8.83
C SER A 93 -12.92 7.65 8.35
N THR A 94 -13.14 6.70 7.44
CA THR A 94 -12.10 5.91 6.79
C THR A 94 -11.16 6.81 5.98
N ILE A 95 -11.71 7.73 5.18
CA ILE A 95 -10.90 8.67 4.40
C ILE A 95 -10.03 9.56 5.31
N SER A 96 -10.60 10.04 6.42
CA SER A 96 -9.88 10.84 7.41
C SER A 96 -8.75 10.05 8.08
N TYR A 97 -9.02 8.80 8.45
CA TYR A 97 -8.02 7.89 9.00
C TYR A 97 -6.86 7.66 8.02
N LEU A 98 -7.17 7.35 6.75
CA LEU A 98 -6.15 7.16 5.72
C LEU A 98 -5.30 8.41 5.53
N TYR A 99 -5.91 9.59 5.51
CA TYR A 99 -5.20 10.85 5.41
C TYR A 99 -4.23 11.07 6.57
N VAL A 100 -4.65 10.82 7.81
CA VAL A 100 -3.78 10.94 9.00
C VAL A 100 -2.59 10.00 8.91
N LYS A 101 -2.83 8.70 8.66
CA LYS A 101 -1.77 7.71 8.58
C LYS A 101 -0.77 8.01 7.46
N MET A 102 -1.23 8.51 6.32
CA MET A 102 -0.33 8.89 5.22
C MET A 102 0.50 10.14 5.54
N LYS A 103 -0.03 11.09 6.32
CA LYS A 103 0.77 12.20 6.85
C LYS A 103 1.83 11.75 7.85
N GLU A 104 1.56 10.69 8.58
CA GLU A 104 2.53 10.04 9.48
C GLU A 104 3.59 9.23 8.74
N GLY A 105 3.49 9.13 7.41
CA GLY A 105 4.49 8.51 6.54
C GLY A 105 4.06 7.16 5.94
N GLN A 106 2.89 6.64 6.36
CA GLN A 106 2.36 5.37 5.89
C GLN A 106 2.27 5.33 4.36
N ARG A 107 2.59 4.17 3.78
CA ARG A 107 2.59 3.98 2.34
C ARG A 107 1.38 3.19 1.87
N LEU A 108 0.96 3.48 0.65
CA LEU A 108 -0.01 2.65 -0.04
C LEU A 108 0.72 1.46 -0.64
N THR A 109 0.14 0.28 -0.46
CA THR A 109 0.48 -0.91 -1.24
C THR A 109 -0.08 -0.80 -2.66
N PRO A 110 0.37 -1.65 -3.60
CA PRO A 110 -0.25 -1.74 -4.93
C PRO A 110 -1.77 -1.99 -4.88
N ASP A 111 -2.25 -2.79 -3.92
CA ASP A 111 -3.69 -3.04 -3.75
C ASP A 111 -4.40 -1.87 -3.07
N GLY A 112 -3.71 -1.11 -2.21
CA GLY A 112 -4.17 0.18 -1.69
C GLY A 112 -4.47 1.20 -2.78
N PHE A 113 -3.64 1.28 -3.84
CA PHE A 113 -3.95 2.12 -5.00
C PHE A 113 -5.17 1.63 -5.77
N LYS A 114 -5.34 0.31 -5.92
CA LYS A 114 -6.55 -0.28 -6.55
C LYS A 114 -7.80 0.02 -5.72
N ALA A 115 -7.70 -0.02 -4.39
CA ALA A 115 -8.76 0.35 -3.47
C ALA A 115 -9.15 1.82 -3.65
N LEU A 116 -8.20 2.75 -3.58
CA LEU A 116 -8.42 4.18 -3.84
C LEU A 116 -9.12 4.45 -5.17
N SER A 117 -8.73 3.72 -6.22
CA SER A 117 -9.36 3.78 -7.54
C SER A 117 -10.86 3.47 -7.47
N LYS A 118 -11.24 2.43 -6.70
CA LYS A 118 -12.65 2.07 -6.47
C LYS A 118 -13.39 3.13 -5.64
N ILE A 119 -12.72 3.78 -4.67
CA ILE A 119 -13.31 4.92 -3.92
C ILE A 119 -13.71 6.03 -4.89
N ILE A 120 -12.80 6.39 -5.78
CA ILE A 120 -13.02 7.44 -6.79
C ILE A 120 -14.16 7.05 -7.75
N ASP A 121 -14.23 5.79 -8.18
CA ASP A 121 -15.29 5.31 -9.08
C ASP A 121 -16.68 5.35 -8.45
N ASN A 122 -16.78 4.99 -7.18
CA ASN A 122 -18.04 4.93 -6.43
C ASN A 122 -18.61 6.32 -6.08
N GLN A 123 -17.85 7.39 -6.31
CA GLN A 123 -18.29 8.75 -6.08
C GLN A 123 -18.81 9.40 -7.37
N SER A 124 -19.97 10.05 -7.30
CA SER A 124 -20.57 10.77 -8.44
C SER A 124 -19.81 12.06 -8.76
N ILE A 125 -19.26 12.72 -7.72
CA ILE A 125 -18.37 13.87 -7.79
C ILE A 125 -17.17 13.53 -6.88
N LEU A 126 -15.96 13.85 -7.33
CA LEU A 126 -14.75 13.65 -6.53
C LEU A 126 -14.93 14.34 -5.17
N ASN A 127 -14.92 13.55 -4.07
CA ASN A 127 -15.05 14.09 -2.73
C ASN A 127 -13.83 14.99 -2.43
N GLU A 128 -14.06 16.20 -1.94
CA GLU A 128 -12.96 17.09 -1.52
C GLU A 128 -12.09 16.45 -0.42
N GLU A 129 -12.59 15.45 0.30
CA GLU A 129 -11.84 14.74 1.35
C GLU A 129 -10.84 13.70 0.81
N ILE A 130 -11.04 13.14 -0.39
CA ILE A 130 -10.07 12.18 -0.98
C ILE A 130 -8.88 12.91 -1.60
N LEU A 131 -9.05 14.16 -2.03
CA LEU A 131 -7.98 14.96 -2.63
C LEU A 131 -6.79 15.20 -1.69
N PRO A 132 -6.96 15.51 -0.39
CA PRO A 132 -5.87 15.57 0.58
C PRO A 132 -5.03 14.29 0.65
N VAL A 133 -5.66 13.12 0.54
CA VAL A 133 -4.98 11.82 0.49
C VAL A 133 -4.07 11.77 -0.75
N LEU A 134 -4.62 12.09 -1.92
CA LEU A 134 -3.87 12.08 -3.19
C LEU A 134 -2.76 13.14 -3.26
N VAL A 135 -3.01 14.34 -2.72
CA VAL A 135 -1.99 15.39 -2.56
C VAL A 135 -0.85 14.90 -1.66
N THR A 136 -1.16 14.13 -0.62
CA THR A 136 -0.14 13.56 0.28
C THR A 136 0.74 12.55 -0.45
N ILE A 137 0.15 11.66 -1.26
CA ILE A 137 0.92 10.73 -2.13
C ILE A 137 1.85 11.51 -3.03
N SER A 138 1.29 12.48 -3.74
CA SER A 138 2.00 13.27 -4.75
C SER A 138 3.16 14.06 -4.14
N ASN A 139 2.95 14.69 -2.97
CA ASN A 139 4.02 15.42 -2.27
C ASN A 139 5.14 14.50 -1.74
N SER A 140 4.83 13.22 -1.51
CA SER A 140 5.84 12.24 -1.07
C SER A 140 6.75 11.74 -2.21
N LYS A 141 6.66 12.36 -3.40
CA LYS A 141 7.39 11.97 -4.63
C LYS A 141 7.18 10.51 -5.03
N ARG A 142 6.03 9.94 -4.66
CA ARG A 142 5.68 8.57 -5.05
C ARG A 142 4.95 8.62 -6.38
N VAL A 143 5.32 7.70 -7.27
CA VAL A 143 4.65 7.53 -8.56
C VAL A 143 3.19 7.15 -8.30
N ILE A 144 2.27 7.98 -8.79
CA ILE A 144 0.86 7.62 -8.83
C ILE A 144 0.63 6.80 -10.10
N PRO A 145 -0.02 5.61 -10.03
CA PRO A 145 -0.30 4.82 -11.22
C PRO A 145 -1.14 5.59 -12.25
N ASP A 146 -0.79 5.46 -13.54
CA ASP A 146 -1.44 6.20 -14.63
C ASP A 146 -2.97 6.02 -14.66
N TYR A 147 -3.46 4.81 -14.37
CA TYR A 147 -4.90 4.55 -14.33
C TYR A 147 -5.65 5.42 -13.30
N LEU A 148 -4.97 5.82 -12.22
CA LEU A 148 -5.54 6.63 -11.16
C LEU A 148 -5.55 8.11 -11.57
N ILE A 149 -4.49 8.55 -12.27
CA ILE A 149 -4.42 9.88 -12.90
C ILE A 149 -5.51 10.03 -13.96
N GLU A 150 -5.68 9.06 -14.85
CA GLU A 150 -6.73 9.06 -15.87
C GLU A 150 -8.12 9.20 -15.25
N LYS A 151 -8.41 8.46 -14.17
CA LYS A 151 -9.68 8.57 -13.43
C LYS A 151 -9.89 9.95 -12.84
N LEU A 152 -8.85 10.55 -12.26
CA LEU A 152 -8.93 11.89 -11.70
C LEU A 152 -9.22 12.94 -12.78
N VAL A 153 -8.60 12.81 -13.95
CA VAL A 153 -8.85 13.70 -15.09
C VAL A 153 -10.28 13.55 -15.61
N VAL A 154 -10.80 12.33 -15.76
CA VAL A 154 -12.18 12.11 -16.22
C VAL A 154 -13.21 12.67 -15.24
N ARG A 155 -12.95 12.57 -13.93
CA ARG A 155 -13.83 13.08 -12.88
C ARG A 155 -13.60 14.57 -12.57
N PHE A 156 -12.61 15.20 -13.20
CA PHE A 156 -12.35 16.62 -13.03
C PHE A 156 -13.50 17.44 -13.61
N ASN A 157 -14.04 18.33 -12.78
CA ASN A 157 -15.01 19.32 -13.23
C ASN A 157 -14.32 20.69 -13.37
N PRO A 158 -14.06 21.18 -14.59
CA PRO A 158 -13.35 22.46 -14.80
C PRO A 158 -14.10 23.68 -14.26
N LYS A 159 -15.41 23.56 -13.98
CA LYS A 159 -16.19 24.62 -13.32
C LYS A 159 -15.94 24.71 -11.81
N ARG A 160 -15.38 23.65 -11.23
CA ARG A 160 -14.88 23.63 -9.85
C ARG A 160 -13.37 23.62 -9.95
N VAL A 161 -12.74 24.77 -9.74
CA VAL A 161 -11.28 24.86 -9.71
C VAL A 161 -10.77 24.05 -8.51
N HIS A 162 -10.30 22.83 -8.75
CA HIS A 162 -9.68 22.01 -7.72
C HIS A 162 -8.17 22.26 -7.76
N SER A 163 -7.72 23.32 -7.09
CA SER A 163 -6.28 23.66 -6.96
C SER A 163 -5.43 22.47 -6.50
N GLN A 164 -6.02 21.58 -5.70
CA GLN A 164 -5.40 20.33 -5.26
C GLN A 164 -5.16 19.33 -6.40
N LEU A 165 -6.07 19.23 -7.38
CA LEU A 165 -5.86 18.36 -8.54
C LEU A 165 -4.75 18.90 -9.45
N ILE A 166 -4.73 20.21 -9.68
CA ILE A 166 -3.66 20.87 -10.46
C ILE A 166 -2.31 20.54 -9.81
N LYS A 167 -2.21 20.69 -8.49
CA LYS A 167 -0.99 20.35 -7.73
C LYS A 167 -0.58 18.88 -7.90
N ILE A 168 -1.52 17.93 -7.88
CA ILE A 168 -1.22 16.51 -8.12
C ILE A 168 -0.62 16.32 -9.53
N LEU A 169 -1.26 16.89 -10.56
CA LEU A 169 -0.81 16.74 -11.95
C LEU A 169 0.56 17.40 -12.20
N GLU A 170 0.82 18.56 -11.60
CA GLU A 170 2.12 19.25 -11.68
C GLU A 170 3.26 18.42 -11.08
N ASN A 171 3.04 17.86 -9.89
CA ASN A 171 4.01 17.00 -9.22
C ASN A 171 4.31 15.72 -10.02
N GLU A 172 3.28 15.06 -10.58
CA GLU A 172 3.49 13.85 -11.40
C GLU A 172 4.25 14.17 -12.69
N LEU A 173 3.96 15.31 -13.33
CA LEU A 173 4.71 15.75 -14.51
C LEU A 173 6.18 15.99 -14.17
N LEU A 174 6.46 16.65 -13.04
CA LEU A 174 7.82 16.90 -12.57
C LEU A 174 8.56 15.59 -12.31
N LEU A 175 7.92 14.63 -11.64
CA LEU A 175 8.51 13.32 -11.35
C LEU A 175 8.88 12.55 -12.62
N LYS A 176 7.99 12.54 -13.63
CA LYS A 176 8.25 11.91 -14.93
C LYS A 176 9.40 12.58 -15.69
N LEU A 177 9.53 13.91 -15.58
CA LEU A 177 10.65 14.65 -16.16
C LEU A 177 11.98 14.34 -15.45
N GLU A 178 11.99 14.28 -14.12
CA GLU A 178 13.16 13.88 -13.32
C GLU A 178 13.65 12.48 -13.75
N GLN A 179 12.76 11.49 -13.82
CA GLN A 179 13.09 10.13 -14.26
C GLN A 179 13.61 10.06 -15.70
N ALA A 180 13.02 10.83 -16.62
CA ALA A 180 13.46 10.87 -18.01
C ALA A 180 14.87 11.47 -18.17
N LEU A 181 15.20 12.47 -17.34
CA LEU A 181 16.55 13.07 -17.30
C LEU A 181 17.58 12.10 -16.73
N GLU A 182 17.26 11.40 -15.64
CA GLU A 182 18.14 10.37 -15.06
C GLU A 182 18.42 9.24 -16.04
N ASN A 183 17.40 8.73 -16.73
CA ASN A 183 17.57 7.66 -17.72
C ASN A 183 18.43 8.07 -18.91
N LYS A 184 18.34 9.34 -19.36
CA LYS A 184 19.22 9.87 -20.41
C LYS A 184 20.68 10.00 -19.96
N LEU A 185 20.89 10.46 -18.73
CA LEU A 185 22.24 10.58 -18.15
C LEU A 185 22.93 9.22 -18.00
N ILE A 186 22.17 8.16 -17.73
CA ILE A 186 22.68 6.79 -17.62
C ILE A 186 22.91 6.18 -19.01
N SER A 187 22.08 6.49 -20.02
CA SER A 187 22.27 5.95 -21.39
C SER A 187 23.45 6.57 -22.14
N ASP A 188 23.92 7.75 -21.71
CA ASP A 188 25.05 8.47 -22.30
C ASP A 188 26.41 8.11 -21.64
N GLN A 189 26.44 7.13 -20.73
CA GLN A 189 27.65 6.55 -20.08
C GLN A 189 28.00 5.17 -20.65
#